data_AF-A0A7J3IFY1-F1
#
_entry.id   AF-A0A7J3IFY1-F1
#
_cell.length_a   1.000
_cell.length_b   1.000
_cell.length_c   1.000
_cell.angle_alpha   90.00
_cell.angle_beta   90.00
_cell.angle_gamma   90.00
#
_symmetry.space_group_name_H-M   'P 1'
#
loop_
_entity.id
_entity.type
_entity.pdbx_description
1 polymer ?
#
loop_
_entity_poly.entity_id
_entity_poly.type
_entity_poly.pdbx_seq_one_letter_code
_entity_poly.pdbx_strand_id
1 'polypeptide(L)'
;GMPVFFVPGNCDPPSIIDLNFNGLRCIHGVNILFKDFILMGVGGSPITPFNTFFEMSEDEILEVLRRCLGGINGIHEILIVSHAPPKNTRLDRTFLGLHVGSESLRRFIEEQKPLLTVCGHIHEARGKDLIGRTIIVNPGPARHGNYALLNIEKNNVKVDLLTMKV
;
A
#
# COMPACT_ATOMS: atom_id res chain seq x y z
N GLY A 1 -18.78 -10.92 9.04
CA GLY A 1 -18.13 -10.79 7.71
C GLY A 1 -16.64 -10.81 7.88
N MET A 2 -15.88 -10.95 6.79
CA MET A 2 -14.42 -10.78 6.77
C MET A 2 -14.08 -9.31 7.06
N PRO A 3 -13.08 -8.97 7.90
CA PRO A 3 -12.63 -7.59 8.03
C PRO A 3 -12.07 -7.07 6.71
N VAL A 4 -12.37 -5.81 6.40
CA VAL A 4 -11.89 -5.12 5.20
C VAL A 4 -11.13 -3.87 5.61
N PHE A 5 -9.85 -3.83 5.26
CA PHE A 5 -9.00 -2.67 5.46
C PHE A 5 -8.76 -1.99 4.11
N PHE A 6 -8.79 -0.66 4.10
CA PHE A 6 -8.54 0.10 2.88
C PHE A 6 -7.75 1.37 3.17
N VAL A 7 -7.14 1.90 2.12
CA VAL A 7 -6.58 3.25 2.07
C VAL A 7 -7.22 3.97 0.89
N PRO A 8 -7.50 5.27 1.01
CA PRO A 8 -7.99 6.05 -0.13
C PRO A 8 -6.93 6.17 -1.22
N GLY A 9 -7.39 6.18 -2.46
CA GLY A 9 -6.59 6.60 -3.61
C GLY A 9 -6.54 8.11 -3.76
N ASN A 10 -5.70 8.57 -4.68
CA ASN A 10 -5.54 9.99 -4.99
C ASN A 10 -6.80 10.63 -5.63
N CYS A 11 -7.65 9.82 -6.27
CA CYS A 11 -8.94 10.26 -6.81
C CYS A 11 -10.09 10.19 -5.80
N ASP A 12 -9.87 9.68 -4.59
CA ASP A 12 -10.90 9.62 -3.56
C ASP A 12 -10.95 10.94 -2.78
N PRO A 13 -12.13 11.37 -2.29
CA PRO A 13 -12.22 12.55 -1.45
C PRO A 13 -11.53 12.29 -0.09
N PRO A 14 -10.73 13.23 0.43
CA PRO A 14 -10.04 13.07 1.72
C PRO A 14 -10.98 12.73 2.89
N SER A 15 -12.26 13.11 2.81
CA SER A 15 -13.29 12.80 3.82
C SER A 15 -13.51 11.31 4.07
N ILE A 16 -13.05 10.42 3.17
CA ILE A 16 -13.20 8.97 3.35
C ILE A 16 -12.25 8.40 4.43
N ILE A 17 -11.25 9.18 4.87
CA ILE A 17 -10.29 8.75 5.90
C ILE A 17 -10.99 8.38 7.21
N ASP A 18 -12.07 9.09 7.57
CA ASP A 18 -12.82 8.87 8.81
C ASP A 18 -13.89 7.75 8.69
N LEU A 19 -14.04 7.16 7.50
CA LEU A 19 -15.08 6.19 7.22
C LEU A 19 -14.77 4.84 7.90
N ASN A 20 -15.62 4.50 8.87
CA ASN A 20 -15.60 3.22 9.58
C ASN A 20 -17.03 2.71 9.73
N PHE A 21 -17.38 1.64 9.02
CA PHE A 21 -18.74 1.10 9.02
C PHE A 21 -18.76 -0.37 8.63
N ASN A 22 -19.61 -1.18 9.28
CA ASN A 22 -19.89 -2.58 8.91
C ASN A 22 -18.65 -3.46 8.63
N GLY A 23 -17.56 -3.29 9.38
CA GLY A 23 -16.33 -4.07 9.20
C GLY A 23 -15.38 -3.55 8.12
N LEU A 24 -15.70 -2.44 7.47
CA LEU A 24 -14.76 -1.62 6.71
C LEU A 24 -14.04 -0.66 7.64
N ARG A 25 -12.71 -0.62 7.54
CA ARG A 25 -11.85 0.25 8.32
C ARG A 25 -10.80 0.90 7.44
N CYS A 26 -10.81 2.23 7.40
CA CYS A 26 -9.71 2.98 6.81
C CYS A 26 -8.46 2.82 7.69
N ILE A 27 -7.31 2.56 7.06
CA ILE A 27 -6.02 2.41 7.76
C ILE A 27 -5.01 3.51 7.44
N HIS A 28 -5.43 4.58 6.75
CA HIS A 28 -4.57 5.72 6.47
C HIS A 28 -4.03 6.35 7.78
N GLY A 29 -2.70 6.32 7.98
CA GLY A 29 -2.04 6.94 9.13
C GLY A 29 -2.26 6.24 10.46
N VAL A 30 -2.79 5.01 10.45
CA VAL A 30 -2.98 4.19 11.63
C VAL A 30 -2.37 2.81 11.45
N ASN A 31 -2.03 2.16 12.57
CA ASN A 31 -1.67 0.76 12.60
C ASN A 31 -2.78 -0.09 13.24
N ILE A 32 -2.81 -1.37 12.89
CA ILE A 32 -3.70 -2.37 13.48
C ILE A 32 -2.90 -3.65 13.70
N LEU A 33 -2.94 -4.19 14.92
CA LEU A 33 -2.52 -5.56 15.16
C LEU A 33 -3.58 -6.51 14.60
N PHE A 34 -3.24 -7.20 13.51
CA PHE A 34 -4.09 -8.18 12.86
C PHE A 34 -3.41 -9.56 12.93
N LYS A 35 -3.90 -10.40 13.85
CA LYS A 35 -3.22 -11.64 14.25
C LYS A 35 -1.82 -11.31 14.77
N ASP A 36 -0.78 -11.85 14.16
CA ASP A 36 0.63 -11.63 14.57
C ASP A 36 1.32 -10.52 13.76
N PHE A 37 0.59 -9.83 12.88
CA PHE A 37 1.12 -8.82 11.96
C PHE A 37 0.62 -7.43 12.31
N ILE A 38 1.44 -6.43 12.01
CA ILE A 38 1.04 -5.03 12.08
C ILE A 38 0.69 -4.57 10.68
N LEU A 39 -0.58 -4.24 10.48
CA LEU A 39 -1.06 -3.63 9.24
C LEU A 39 -0.96 -2.11 9.36
N MET A 40 -0.26 -1.47 8.44
CA MET A 40 -0.13 0.00 8.35
C MET A 40 -0.68 0.49 7.02
N GLY A 41 -1.30 1.66 7.00
CA GLY A 41 -1.86 2.23 5.78
C GLY A 41 -1.35 3.62 5.44
N VAL A 42 -1.11 3.87 4.17
CA VAL A 42 -0.92 5.21 3.61
C VAL A 42 -1.72 5.34 2.31
N GLY A 43 -2.57 6.35 2.26
CA GLY A 43 -3.44 6.63 1.12
C GLY A 43 -2.88 7.75 0.25
N GLY A 44 -3.68 8.22 -0.71
CA GLY A 44 -3.30 9.30 -1.61
C GLY A 44 -2.10 8.98 -2.49
N SER A 45 -1.53 10.00 -3.13
CA SER A 45 -0.29 9.85 -3.90
C SER A 45 0.64 11.03 -3.68
N PRO A 46 1.92 10.93 -4.09
CA PRO A 46 2.73 12.10 -4.36
C PRO A 46 2.00 13.08 -5.28
N ILE A 47 2.39 14.35 -5.24
CA ILE A 47 1.86 15.39 -6.12
C ILE A 47 1.97 14.93 -7.57
N THR A 48 0.84 14.93 -8.28
CA THR A 48 0.77 14.52 -9.69
C THR A 48 0.52 15.73 -10.59
N PRO A 49 0.83 15.63 -11.89
CA PRO A 49 0.44 16.66 -12.85
C PRO A 49 -1.09 16.80 -13.04
N PHE A 50 -1.90 15.89 -12.46
CA PHE A 50 -3.34 15.83 -12.66
C PHE A 50 -4.14 16.58 -11.59
N ASN A 51 -3.49 17.05 -10.51
CA ASN A 51 -4.12 17.81 -9.43
C ASN A 51 -5.38 17.12 -8.88
N THR A 52 -5.21 15.87 -8.46
CA THR A 52 -6.27 15.01 -7.93
C THR A 52 -6.67 15.36 -6.48
N PHE A 53 -7.74 14.77 -5.98
CA PHE A 53 -8.37 15.17 -4.72
C PHE A 53 -7.53 14.89 -3.47
N PHE A 54 -6.69 13.85 -3.49
CA PHE A 54 -5.88 13.46 -2.35
C PHE A 54 -4.42 13.22 -2.73
N GLU A 55 -3.70 14.32 -2.89
CA GLU A 55 -2.26 14.36 -3.11
C GLU A 55 -1.55 14.90 -1.88
N MET A 56 -0.36 14.39 -1.63
CA MET A 56 0.48 14.76 -0.49
C MET A 56 1.91 14.97 -0.97
N SER A 57 2.62 15.87 -0.31
CA SER A 57 4.07 15.94 -0.40
C SER A 57 4.73 14.66 0.12
N GLU A 58 5.97 14.41 -0.31
CA GLU A 58 6.73 13.27 0.20
C GLU A 58 6.94 13.36 1.74
N ASP A 59 7.08 14.57 2.29
CA ASP A 59 7.21 14.75 3.73
C ASP A 59 5.91 14.36 4.48
N GLU A 60 4.74 14.75 3.98
CA GLU A 60 3.45 14.35 4.53
C GLU A 60 3.25 12.83 4.46
N ILE A 61 3.62 12.19 3.34
CA ILE A 61 3.60 10.72 3.20
C ILE A 61 4.48 10.06 4.27
N LEU A 62 5.69 10.60 4.50
CA LEU A 62 6.60 10.07 5.51
C LEU A 62 6.05 10.25 6.92
N GLU A 63 5.42 11.39 7.21
CA GLU A 63 4.76 11.65 8.49
C GLU A 63 3.60 10.68 8.75
N VAL A 64 2.76 10.40 7.74
CA VAL A 64 1.70 9.39 7.82
C VAL A 64 2.28 8.02 8.18
N LEU A 65 3.34 7.59 7.50
CA LEU A 65 4.01 6.32 7.76
C LEU A 65 4.63 6.26 9.17
N ARG A 66 5.27 7.34 9.62
CA ARG A 66 5.88 7.43 10.95
C ARG A 66 4.84 7.40 12.07
N ARG A 67 3.67 8.02 11.89
CA ARG A 67 2.54 7.92 12.84
C ARG A 67 2.13 6.47 13.08
N CYS A 68 2.23 5.62 12.06
CA CYS A 68 1.91 4.20 12.16
C CYS A 68 2.90 3.40 13.04
N LEU A 69 4.05 3.94 13.42
CA LEU A 69 5.02 3.24 14.27
C LEU A 69 4.69 3.35 15.78
N GLY A 70 3.77 4.23 16.18
CA GLY A 70 3.43 4.45 17.59
C GLY A 70 2.61 3.32 18.21
N GLY A 71 2.81 3.07 19.51
CA GLY A 71 1.96 2.16 20.30
C GLY A 71 2.15 0.67 20.01
N ILE A 72 3.21 0.31 19.28
CA ILE A 72 3.53 -1.08 18.95
C ILE A 72 4.33 -1.70 20.11
N ASN A 73 3.77 -2.75 20.72
CA ASN A 73 4.47 -3.57 21.71
C ASN A 73 4.82 -4.93 21.09
N GLY A 74 5.98 -5.49 21.44
CA GLY A 74 6.42 -6.79 20.93
C GLY A 74 7.12 -6.73 19.57
N ILE A 75 7.56 -7.90 19.09
CA ILE A 75 8.22 -8.05 17.78
C ILE A 75 7.22 -8.65 16.82
N HIS A 76 6.80 -7.86 15.83
CA HIS A 76 5.83 -8.25 14.83
C HIS A 76 6.33 -7.92 13.43
N GLU A 77 5.91 -8.71 12.46
CA GLU A 77 6.14 -8.41 11.04
C GLU A 77 5.17 -7.33 10.55
N ILE A 78 5.67 -6.40 9.74
CA ILE A 78 4.92 -5.25 9.23
C ILE A 78 4.39 -5.55 7.82
N LEU A 79 3.11 -5.27 7.60
CA LEU A 79 2.44 -5.30 6.31
C LEU A 79 1.96 -3.88 5.99
N ILE A 80 2.40 -3.32 4.88
CA ILE A 80 2.00 -1.97 4.44
C ILE A 80 0.95 -2.09 3.34
N VAL A 81 -0.11 -1.29 3.44
CA VAL A 81 -1.03 -1.02 2.35
C VAL A 81 -0.85 0.43 1.94
N SER A 82 -0.38 0.64 0.72
CA SER A 82 -0.21 1.96 0.13
C SER A 82 -1.11 2.12 -1.08
N HIS A 83 -1.56 3.33 -1.40
CA HIS A 83 -2.09 3.59 -2.74
C HIS A 83 -0.95 3.74 -3.75
N ALA A 84 -0.02 4.67 -3.54
CA ALA A 84 1.13 4.85 -4.42
C ALA A 84 2.18 3.72 -4.26
N PRO A 85 2.79 3.22 -5.35
CA PRO A 85 3.91 2.29 -5.26
C PRO A 85 5.18 2.98 -4.75
N PRO A 86 6.14 2.24 -4.17
CA PRO A 86 7.45 2.80 -3.84
C PRO A 86 8.23 3.12 -5.13
N LYS A 87 8.97 4.23 -5.10
CA LYS A 87 9.76 4.68 -6.25
C LYS A 87 10.87 3.70 -6.63
N ASN A 88 11.23 3.72 -7.92
CA ASN A 88 12.32 2.94 -8.50
C ASN A 88 12.10 1.42 -8.36
N THR A 89 10.88 0.98 -8.62
CA THR A 89 10.49 -0.44 -8.76
C THR A 89 9.89 -0.69 -10.14
N ARG A 90 9.67 -1.95 -10.50
CA ARG A 90 8.92 -2.29 -11.70
C ARG A 90 7.45 -1.85 -11.60
N LEU A 91 6.97 -1.60 -10.39
CA LEU A 91 5.56 -1.35 -10.07
C LEU A 91 5.17 0.13 -10.07
N ASP A 92 6.14 1.04 -10.19
CA ASP A 92 5.91 2.48 -10.33
C ASP A 92 6.25 3.02 -11.73
N ARG A 93 6.45 2.14 -12.70
CA ARG A 93 6.74 2.50 -14.08
C ARG A 93 5.47 2.72 -14.88
N THR A 94 5.36 3.89 -15.49
CA THR A 94 4.32 4.17 -16.48
C THR A 94 4.63 3.50 -17.83
N PHE A 95 3.68 3.53 -18.77
CA PHE A 95 3.89 3.10 -20.17
C PHE A 95 5.04 3.85 -20.87
N LEU A 96 5.33 5.08 -20.44
CA LEU A 96 6.46 5.87 -20.94
C LEU A 96 7.79 5.50 -20.27
N GLY A 97 7.79 4.53 -19.36
CA GLY A 97 8.95 4.07 -18.61
C GLY A 97 9.37 5.00 -17.47
N LEU A 98 8.57 6.02 -17.14
CA LEU A 98 8.85 6.96 -16.07
C LEU A 98 8.50 6.35 -14.71
N HIS A 99 9.36 6.56 -13.72
CA HIS A 99 9.13 6.20 -12.33
C HIS A 99 8.38 7.32 -11.60
N VAL A 100 7.16 7.04 -11.16
CA VAL A 100 6.24 8.01 -10.54
C VAL A 100 5.79 7.59 -9.14
N GLY A 101 6.48 6.63 -8.52
CA GLY A 101 6.19 6.17 -7.16
C GLY A 101 6.69 7.14 -6.09
N SER A 102 6.33 6.86 -4.84
CA SER A 102 6.73 7.66 -3.69
C SER A 102 8.16 7.38 -3.23
N GLU A 103 8.94 8.44 -3.07
CA GLU A 103 10.29 8.41 -2.49
C GLU A 103 10.26 8.09 -0.99
N SER A 104 9.31 8.68 -0.26
CA SER A 104 9.17 8.46 1.17
C SER A 104 8.74 7.05 1.51
N LEU A 105 7.82 6.46 0.74
CA LEU A 105 7.48 5.05 0.91
C LEU A 105 8.68 4.14 0.64
N ARG A 106 9.45 4.43 -0.42
CA ARG A 106 10.67 3.70 -0.75
C ARG A 106 11.67 3.75 0.42
N ARG A 107 11.97 4.95 0.92
CA ARG A 107 12.87 5.16 2.05
C ARG A 107 12.38 4.44 3.31
N PHE A 108 11.10 4.55 3.63
CA PHE A 108 10.51 3.89 4.80
C PHE A 108 10.65 2.36 4.72
N ILE A 109 10.45 1.77 3.54
CA ILE A 109 10.64 0.33 3.32
C ILE A 109 12.10 -0.08 3.55
N GLU A 110 13.07 0.72 3.08
CA GLU A 110 14.50 0.43 3.29
C GLU A 110 14.90 0.51 4.77
N GLU A 111 14.33 1.47 5.51
CA GLU A 111 14.56 1.66 6.94
C GLU A 111 13.90 0.58 7.80
N GLN A 112 12.59 0.34 7.60
CA GLN A 112 11.77 -0.52 8.46
C GLN A 112 11.69 -1.98 8.00
N LYS A 113 12.07 -2.27 6.75
CA LYS A 113 12.15 -3.62 6.15
C LYS A 113 10.89 -4.47 6.40
N PRO A 114 9.68 -3.94 6.11
CA PRO A 114 8.42 -4.68 6.29
C PRO A 114 8.44 -5.99 5.51
N LEU A 115 7.60 -6.95 5.92
CA LEU A 115 7.51 -8.22 5.23
C LEU A 115 6.89 -8.06 3.82
N LEU A 116 5.89 -7.18 3.71
CA LEU A 116 5.09 -6.99 2.50
C LEU A 116 4.60 -5.55 2.39
N THR A 117 4.60 -5.02 1.17
CA THR A 117 3.88 -3.79 0.79
C THR A 117 2.95 -4.08 -0.37
N VAL A 118 1.66 -3.83 -0.19
CA VAL A 118 0.67 -3.86 -1.27
C VAL A 118 0.45 -2.43 -1.75
N CYS A 119 0.50 -2.21 -3.06
CA CYS A 119 0.31 -0.91 -3.69
C CYS A 119 -0.70 -0.95 -4.85
N GLY A 120 -1.09 0.22 -5.34
CA GLY A 120 -1.94 0.39 -6.52
C GLY A 120 -1.42 1.53 -7.40
N HIS A 121 -2.32 2.48 -7.70
CA HIS A 121 -2.09 3.72 -8.48
C HIS A 121 -1.66 3.54 -9.94
N ILE A 122 -0.63 2.76 -10.24
CA ILE A 122 -0.10 2.57 -11.60
C ILE A 122 -0.76 1.36 -12.24
N HIS A 123 -1.81 1.60 -13.02
CA HIS A 123 -2.69 0.58 -13.57
C HIS A 123 -1.98 -0.39 -14.53
N GLU A 124 -0.99 0.07 -15.28
CA GLU A 124 -0.18 -0.77 -16.17
C GLU A 124 0.88 -1.62 -15.47
N ALA A 125 1.21 -1.32 -14.21
CA ALA A 125 2.34 -1.92 -13.50
C ALA A 125 1.91 -3.03 -12.53
N ARG A 126 0.92 -3.83 -12.92
CA ARG A 126 0.53 -5.06 -12.20
C ARG A 126 1.74 -5.99 -12.10
N GLY A 127 2.03 -6.49 -10.91
CA GLY A 127 3.16 -7.37 -10.74
C GLY A 127 3.63 -7.53 -9.31
N LYS A 128 4.85 -8.04 -9.18
CA LYS A 128 5.58 -8.17 -7.94
C LYS A 128 6.99 -7.63 -8.13
N ASP A 129 7.57 -7.11 -7.05
CA ASP A 129 8.96 -6.69 -7.01
C ASP A 129 9.53 -6.84 -5.60
N LEU A 130 10.82 -6.54 -5.42
CA LEU A 130 11.51 -6.63 -4.15
C LEU A 130 12.30 -5.35 -3.84
N ILE A 131 12.23 -4.90 -2.59
CA ILE A 131 13.16 -3.92 -2.02
C ILE A 131 13.82 -4.59 -0.81
N GLY A 132 15.08 -5.00 -0.96
CA GLY A 132 15.73 -5.83 0.06
C GLY A 132 14.96 -7.13 0.30
N ARG A 133 14.42 -7.29 1.52
CA ARG A 133 13.58 -8.45 1.88
C ARG A 133 12.07 -8.21 1.68
N THR A 134 11.67 -6.97 1.47
CA THR A 134 10.26 -6.59 1.39
C THR A 134 9.69 -6.97 0.03
N ILE A 135 8.65 -7.79 0.04
CA ILE A 135 7.88 -8.11 -1.17
C ILE A 135 6.94 -6.95 -1.47
N ILE A 136 6.95 -6.45 -2.70
CA ILE A 136 6.02 -5.43 -3.18
C ILE A 136 5.04 -6.07 -4.15
N VAL A 137 3.75 -5.79 -4.00
CA VAL A 137 2.70 -6.36 -4.85
C VAL A 137 1.76 -5.26 -5.34
N ASN A 138 1.62 -5.15 -6.66
CA ASN A 138 0.53 -4.41 -7.29
C ASN A 138 -0.44 -5.43 -7.91
N PRO A 139 -1.66 -5.60 -7.36
CA PRO A 139 -2.63 -6.58 -7.88
C PRO A 139 -3.10 -6.25 -9.29
N GLY A 140 -2.96 -4.99 -9.72
CA GLY A 140 -3.57 -4.43 -10.91
C GLY A 140 -5.00 -3.96 -10.66
N PRO A 141 -5.59 -3.25 -11.62
CA PRO A 141 -6.88 -2.60 -11.45
C PRO A 141 -8.04 -3.61 -11.39
N ALA A 142 -8.85 -3.51 -10.34
CA ALA A 142 -10.00 -4.39 -10.10
C ALA A 142 -11.06 -4.36 -11.21
N ARG A 143 -11.20 -3.23 -11.95
CA ARG A 143 -12.09 -3.11 -13.12
C ARG A 143 -11.77 -4.10 -14.26
N HIS A 144 -10.56 -4.67 -14.26
CA HIS A 144 -10.16 -5.73 -15.20
C HIS A 144 -10.25 -7.13 -14.57
N GLY A 145 -10.95 -7.25 -13.44
CA GLY A 145 -11.07 -8.49 -12.67
C GLY A 145 -9.81 -8.88 -11.91
N ASN A 146 -8.79 -8.02 -11.87
CA ASN A 146 -7.49 -8.35 -11.28
C ASN A 146 -7.52 -8.26 -9.75
N TYR A 147 -6.85 -9.22 -9.10
CA TYR A 147 -6.61 -9.23 -7.66
C TYR A 147 -5.33 -10.00 -7.34
N ALA A 148 -4.88 -9.89 -6.09
CA ALA A 148 -3.79 -10.71 -5.55
C ALA A 148 -4.33 -11.55 -4.39
N LEU A 149 -4.00 -12.85 -4.39
CA LEU A 149 -4.18 -13.72 -3.24
C LEU A 149 -2.84 -13.85 -2.52
N LEU A 150 -2.82 -13.52 -1.23
CA LEU A 150 -1.63 -13.48 -0.40
C LEU A 150 -1.77 -14.54 0.69
N ASN A 151 -0.92 -15.56 0.66
CA ASN A 151 -0.81 -16.54 1.73
C ASN A 151 0.43 -16.20 2.57
N ILE A 152 0.20 -15.76 3.81
CA ILE A 152 1.24 -15.28 4.71
C ILE A 152 1.35 -16.24 5.89
N GLU A 153 2.52 -16.86 6.04
CA GLU A 153 2.83 -17.77 7.14
C GLU A 153 4.15 -17.33 7.78
N LYS A 154 4.07 -16.80 9.00
CA LYS A 154 5.21 -16.21 9.72
C LYS A 154 5.92 -15.17 8.83
N ASN A 155 7.12 -15.48 8.33
CA ASN A 155 7.95 -14.58 7.53
C ASN A 155 7.97 -14.97 6.04
N ASN A 156 7.08 -15.86 5.62
CA ASN A 156 6.97 -16.28 4.22
C ASN A 156 5.67 -15.75 3.61
N VAL A 157 5.78 -15.13 2.43
CA VAL A 157 4.63 -14.61 1.68
C VAL A 157 4.61 -15.27 0.33
N LYS A 158 3.60 -16.09 0.08
CA LYS A 158 3.27 -16.57 -1.26
C LYS A 158 2.24 -15.62 -1.87
N VAL A 159 2.56 -15.12 -3.05
CA VAL A 159 1.70 -14.20 -3.81
C VAL A 159 1.19 -14.90 -5.05
N ASP A 160 -0.10 -14.87 -5.31
CA ASP A 160 -0.72 -15.33 -6.55
C ASP A 160 -1.48 -14.16 -7.18
N LEU A 161 -1.07 -13.73 -8.38
CA LEU A 161 -1.76 -12.68 -9.13
C LEU A 161 -2.81 -13.34 -10.01
N LEU A 162 -4.08 -13.00 -9.78
CA LEU A 162 -5.23 -13.68 -10.36
C LEU A 162 -6.16 -12.70 -11.04
N THR A 163 -6.97 -13.22 -11.96
CA THR A 163 -7.99 -12.45 -12.68
C THR A 163 -9.28 -13.24 -12.60
N MET A 164 -10.36 -12.61 -12.12
CA MET A 164 -11.68 -13.24 -12.06
C MET A 164 -12.10 -13.61 -13.47
N LYS A 165 -12.40 -14.89 -13.69
CA LYS A 165 -13.06 -15.36 -14.90
C LYS A 165 -14.53 -14.97 -14.76
N VAL A 166 -14.96 -14.02 -15.59
CA VAL A 166 -16.38 -13.66 -15.75
C VAL A 166 -17.00 -14.59 -16.77
#